data_AF-A0A842NDN8-F1
#
_entry.id   AF-A0A842NDN8-F1
#
_cell.length_a   1.000
_cell.length_b   1.000
_cell.length_c   1.000
_cell.angle_alpha   90.00
_cell.angle_beta   90.00
_cell.angle_gamma   90.00
#
_symmetry.space_group_name_H-M   'P 1'
#
loop_
_entity.id
_entity.type
_entity.pdbx_description
1 polymer ?
#
loop_
_entity_poly.entity_id
_entity_poly.type
_entity_poly.pdbx_seq_one_letter_code
_entity_poly.pdbx_strand_id
1 'polypeptide(L)'
;MVDKTFRILAAADLHGDSRATKRLANLAKKEKVDLVVLCGDLTGFVESKNLIKPFKDKSQKVLILPGNWDSFATTDFLAQFYGVKNIHGYSARYEDVGFFGAGG
;
A
#
# COMPACT_ATOMS: atom_id res chain seq x y z
N MET A 1 30.74 6.65 -2.50
CA MET A 1 29.33 6.49 -2.88
C MET A 1 28.51 6.76 -1.63
N VAL A 2 27.51 7.63 -1.70
CA VAL A 2 26.60 7.82 -0.56
C VAL A 2 25.61 6.65 -0.61
N ASP A 3 25.57 5.82 0.41
CA ASP A 3 24.53 4.79 0.52
C ASP A 3 23.17 5.47 0.50
N LYS A 4 22.38 5.17 -0.51
CA LYS A 4 21.03 5.71 -0.66
C LYS A 4 20.16 5.06 0.43
N THR A 5 19.64 5.86 1.35
CA THR A 5 18.65 5.37 2.32
C THR A 5 17.38 4.95 1.60
N PHE A 6 16.98 3.68 1.73
CA PHE A 6 15.70 3.18 1.24
C PHE A 6 14.54 3.77 2.07
N ARG A 7 13.64 4.52 1.42
CA ARG A 7 12.56 5.24 2.10
C ARG A 7 11.23 4.52 1.96
N ILE A 8 10.56 4.29 3.08
CA ILE A 8 9.27 3.62 3.15
C ILE A 8 8.23 4.60 3.69
N LEU A 9 7.07 4.67 3.03
CA LEU A 9 5.86 5.25 3.62
C LEU A 9 4.93 4.10 4.00
N ALA A 10 4.63 3.97 5.29
CA ALA A 10 3.65 3.01 5.80
C ALA A 10 2.41 3.74 6.31
N ALA A 11 1.23 3.18 6.05
CA ALA A 11 -0.06 3.69 6.56
C ALA A 11 -1.04 2.53 6.75
N ALA A 12 -2.02 2.69 7.64
CA ALA A 12 -3.09 1.74 7.94
C ALA A 12 -4.40 2.51 8.18
N ASP A 13 -5.49 1.79 8.49
CA ASP A 13 -6.76 2.36 8.95
C ASP A 13 -7.33 3.43 7.99
N LEU A 14 -7.22 3.15 6.69
CA LEU A 14 -7.70 4.07 5.66
C LEU A 14 -9.22 4.09 5.60
N HIS A 15 -9.89 2.98 5.91
CA HIS A 15 -11.33 2.82 5.95
C HIS A 15 -12.07 3.44 4.75
N GLY A 16 -11.54 3.32 3.54
CA GLY A 16 -12.14 3.92 2.35
C GLY A 16 -11.80 5.40 2.08
N ASP A 17 -10.99 6.07 2.91
CA ASP A 17 -10.72 7.51 2.78
C ASP A 17 -9.79 7.83 1.58
N SER A 18 -10.43 8.07 0.43
CA SER A 18 -9.77 8.47 -0.81
C SER A 18 -9.04 9.83 -0.73
N ARG A 19 -9.39 10.71 0.23
CA ARG A 19 -8.67 11.98 0.44
C ARG A 19 -7.37 11.71 1.16
N ALA A 20 -7.39 10.84 2.18
CA ALA A 20 -6.19 10.38 2.87
C ALA A 20 -5.23 9.71 1.88
N THR A 21 -5.72 8.77 1.05
CA THR A 21 -4.87 8.08 0.06
C THR A 21 -4.25 9.05 -0.94
N LYS A 22 -5.00 10.05 -1.43
CA LYS A 22 -4.47 11.09 -2.32
C LYS A 22 -3.38 11.95 -1.64
N ARG A 23 -3.57 12.29 -0.36
CA ARG A 23 -2.59 13.06 0.43
C ARG A 23 -1.31 12.25 0.65
N LEU A 24 -1.44 10.97 1.01
CA LEU A 24 -0.31 10.05 1.19
C LEU A 24 0.45 9.81 -0.12
N ALA A 25 -0.24 9.64 -1.25
CA ALA A 25 0.40 9.49 -2.55
C ALA A 25 1.21 10.74 -2.95
N ASN A 26 0.66 11.94 -2.70
CA ASN A 26 1.38 13.20 -2.91
C ASN A 26 2.60 13.32 -1.98
N LEU A 27 2.46 12.93 -0.71
CA LEU A 27 3.57 12.92 0.25
C LEU A 27 4.68 11.97 -0.20
N ALA A 28 4.36 10.73 -0.54
CA ALA A 28 5.35 9.76 -1.00
C ALA A 28 6.07 10.22 -2.29
N LYS A 29 5.39 10.95 -3.19
CA LYS A 29 6.04 11.53 -4.37
C LYS A 29 6.98 12.67 -3.99
N LYS A 30 6.55 13.57 -3.10
CA LYS A 30 7.34 14.71 -2.61
C LYS A 30 8.62 14.22 -1.91
N GLU A 31 8.48 13.23 -1.02
CA GLU A 31 9.58 12.71 -0.20
C GLU A 31 10.46 11.68 -0.94
N LYS A 32 10.15 11.38 -2.21
CA LYS A 32 10.84 10.40 -3.05
C LYS A 32 10.93 9.03 -2.38
N VAL A 33 9.78 8.57 -1.88
CA VAL A 33 9.63 7.26 -1.23
C VAL A 33 9.82 6.15 -2.26
N ASP A 34 10.61 5.13 -1.90
CA ASP A 34 10.91 3.99 -2.75
C ASP A 34 9.81 2.93 -2.72
N LEU A 35 9.11 2.81 -1.58
CA LEU A 35 8.04 1.83 -1.37
C LEU A 35 6.94 2.37 -0.45
N VAL A 36 5.68 2.20 -0.88
CA VAL A 36 4.51 2.41 -0.03
C VAL A 36 4.02 1.05 0.49
N VAL A 37 3.67 0.97 1.78
CA VAL A 37 3.08 -0.22 2.40
C VAL A 37 1.77 0.18 3.07
N LEU A 38 0.65 -0.40 2.65
CA LEU A 38 -0.68 -0.15 3.23
C LEU A 38 -1.10 -1.35 4.10
N CYS A 39 -1.07 -1.17 5.41
CA CYS A 39 -1.11 -2.20 6.45
C CYS A 39 -2.52 -2.46 7.00
N GLY A 40 -3.47 -2.80 6.13
CA GLY A 40 -4.81 -3.20 6.54
C GLY A 40 -5.80 -2.06 6.71
N ASP A 41 -7.05 -2.46 6.95
CA ASP A 41 -8.25 -1.62 7.00
C ASP A 41 -8.29 -0.65 5.81
N LEU A 42 -8.08 -1.21 4.61
CA LEU A 42 -8.02 -0.50 3.34
C LEU A 42 -9.41 -0.04 2.92
N THR A 43 -10.39 -0.91 3.08
CA THR A 43 -11.78 -0.68 2.70
C THR A 43 -12.62 -0.17 3.87
N GLY A 44 -13.76 0.43 3.58
CA GLY A 44 -14.69 0.91 4.60
C GLY A 44 -16.11 1.04 4.06
N PHE A 45 -17.00 1.61 4.86
CA PHE A 45 -18.43 1.74 4.52
C PHE A 45 -18.74 2.73 3.39
N VAL A 46 -17.80 3.62 3.08
CA VAL A 46 -17.97 4.68 2.07
C VAL A 46 -17.07 4.43 0.88
N GLU A 47 -17.52 4.90 -0.28
CA GLU A 47 -17.00 4.64 -1.63
C GLU A 47 -15.50 4.29 -1.73
N SER A 48 -15.21 3.00 -1.94
CA SER A 48 -13.87 2.39 -2.07
C SER A 48 -13.18 2.66 -3.41
N LYS A 49 -13.65 3.66 -4.17
CA LYS A 49 -13.02 4.05 -5.43
C LYS A 49 -11.71 4.77 -5.16
N ASN A 50 -10.68 4.42 -5.94
CA ASN A 50 -9.38 5.08 -5.91
C ASN A 50 -8.61 4.97 -4.59
N LEU A 51 -8.73 3.84 -3.88
CA LEU A 51 -7.91 3.58 -2.70
C LEU A 51 -6.41 3.50 -3.06
N ILE A 52 -6.09 2.73 -4.10
CA ILE A 52 -4.70 2.49 -4.53
C ILE A 52 -4.35 3.30 -5.78
N LYS A 53 -5.35 3.68 -6.60
CA LYS A 53 -5.15 4.44 -7.85
C LYS A 53 -4.25 5.69 -7.70
N PRO A 54 -4.37 6.54 -6.66
CA PRO A 54 -3.56 7.75 -6.52
C PRO A 54 -2.06 7.49 -6.46
N PHE A 55 -1.66 6.32 -5.95
CA PHE A 55 -0.27 5.86 -5.91
C PHE A 55 0.18 5.35 -7.28
N LYS A 56 -0.66 4.56 -7.95
CA LYS A 56 -0.40 4.02 -9.29
C LYS A 56 -0.26 5.13 -10.33
N ASP A 57 -1.12 6.14 -10.29
CA ASP A 57 -1.05 7.31 -11.17
C ASP A 57 0.27 8.10 -11.02
N LYS A 58 1.00 7.90 -9.91
CA LYS A 58 2.31 8.51 -9.64
C LYS A 58 3.47 7.52 -9.82
N SER A 59 3.22 6.35 -10.41
CA SER A 59 4.20 5.28 -10.61
C SER A 59 4.86 4.80 -9.31
N GLN A 60 4.16 4.87 -8.19
CA GLN A 60 4.67 4.43 -6.90
C GLN A 60 4.52 2.91 -6.75
N LYS A 61 5.53 2.28 -6.17
CA LYS A 61 5.49 0.86 -5.78
C LYS A 61 4.66 0.74 -4.50
N VAL A 62 3.70 -0.18 -4.47
CA VAL A 62 2.77 -0.37 -3.36
C VAL A 62 2.72 -1.84 -2.97
N LEU A 63 2.86 -2.11 -1.68
CA LEU A 63 2.49 -3.37 -1.03
C LEU A 63 1.23 -3.15 -0.21
N ILE A 64 0.37 -4.16 -0.16
CA ILE A 64 -0.83 -4.16 0.68
C ILE A 64 -0.92 -5.44 1.49
N LEU A 65 -1.66 -5.40 2.59
CA LEU A 65 -2.07 -6.56 3.39
C LEU A 65 -3.44 -6.24 4.02
N PRO A 66 -4.27 -7.25 4.34
CA PRO A 66 -5.57 -7.07 4.96
C PRO A 66 -5.45 -6.65 6.43
N GLY A 67 -6.42 -5.87 6.91
CA GLY A 67 -6.75 -5.75 8.33
C GLY A 67 -8.05 -6.50 8.63
N ASN A 68 -8.62 -6.31 9.82
CA ASN A 68 -9.83 -7.03 10.24
C ASN A 68 -11.09 -6.59 9.46
N TRP A 69 -11.06 -5.43 8.81
CA TRP A 69 -12.14 -4.98 7.91
C TRP A 69 -12.03 -5.51 6.50
N ASP A 70 -10.87 -6.05 6.11
CA ASP A 70 -10.63 -6.52 4.75
C ASP A 70 -10.65 -8.05 4.72
N SER A 71 -11.60 -8.63 3.98
CA SER A 71 -11.51 -10.07 3.70
C SER A 71 -10.27 -10.36 2.83
N PHE A 72 -9.66 -11.54 3.00
CA PHE A 72 -8.52 -11.95 2.18
C PHE A 72 -8.82 -11.88 0.68
N ALA A 73 -10.03 -12.29 0.28
CA ALA A 73 -10.49 -12.20 -1.10
C ALA A 73 -10.60 -10.74 -1.60
N THR A 74 -11.02 -9.81 -0.73
CA THR A 74 -11.07 -8.38 -1.06
C THR A 74 -9.67 -7.83 -1.30
N THR A 75 -8.71 -8.14 -0.44
CA THR A 75 -7.32 -7.67 -0.59
C THR A 75 -6.66 -8.27 -1.83
N ASP A 76 -6.91 -9.55 -2.14
CA ASP A 76 -6.43 -10.18 -3.37
C ASP A 76 -7.05 -9.54 -4.62
N PHE A 77 -8.36 -9.27 -4.60
CA PHE A 77 -9.02 -8.56 -5.67
C PHE A 77 -8.42 -7.17 -5.88
N LEU A 78 -8.18 -6.40 -4.81
CA LEU A 78 -7.55 -5.08 -4.90
C LEU A 78 -6.13 -5.18 -5.46
N ALA A 79 -5.35 -6.18 -5.05
CA ALA A 79 -4.02 -6.43 -5.58
C ALA A 79 -4.04 -6.67 -7.09
N GLN A 80 -4.92 -7.55 -7.55
CA GLN A 80 -5.09 -7.86 -8.97
C GLN A 80 -5.58 -6.64 -9.76
N PHE A 81 -6.64 -5.99 -9.27
CA PHE A 81 -7.30 -4.87 -9.95
C PHE A 81 -6.37 -3.67 -10.15
N TYR A 82 -5.55 -3.33 -9.15
CA TYR A 82 -4.62 -2.21 -9.23
C TYR A 82 -3.21 -2.61 -9.70
N GLY A 83 -2.94 -3.89 -9.92
CA GLY A 83 -1.61 -4.41 -10.26
C GLY A 83 -0.59 -4.04 -9.17
N VAL A 84 -0.90 -4.37 -7.92
CA VAL A 84 -0.02 -4.24 -6.75
C VAL A 84 0.14 -5.62 -6.08
N LYS A 85 1.01 -5.73 -5.07
CA LYS A 85 1.22 -7.02 -4.38
C LYS A 85 0.52 -7.03 -3.02
N ASN A 86 -0.32 -8.05 -2.80
CA ASN A 86 -0.72 -8.46 -1.45
C ASN A 86 0.41 -9.32 -0.86
N ILE A 87 0.85 -9.02 0.36
CA ILE A 87 1.93 -9.75 1.04
C ILE A 87 1.47 -10.54 2.28
N HIS A 88 0.17 -10.60 2.58
CA HIS A 88 -0.30 -11.48 3.66
C HIS A 88 0.01 -12.96 3.37
N GLY A 89 0.80 -13.59 4.24
CA GLY A 89 1.28 -14.97 4.06
C GLY A 89 2.45 -15.11 3.08
N TYR A 90 2.96 -14.00 2.55
CA TYR A 90 4.05 -13.99 1.57
C TYR A 90 5.16 -13.02 1.97
N SER A 91 6.25 -13.06 1.20
CA SER A 91 7.35 -12.12 1.31
C SER A 91 7.60 -11.40 -0.01
N ALA A 92 8.15 -10.19 0.07
CA ALA A 92 8.68 -9.45 -1.06
C ALA A 92 10.05 -8.88 -0.70
N ARG A 93 10.92 -8.73 -1.70
CA ARG A 93 12.21 -8.05 -1.53
C ARG A 93 12.28 -6.85 -2.46
N TYR A 94 12.71 -5.72 -1.90
CA TYR A 94 13.00 -4.50 -2.64
C TYR A 94 14.39 -4.04 -2.24
N GLU A 95 15.31 -3.98 -3.22
CA GLU A 95 16.73 -3.75 -2.97
C GLU A 95 17.26 -4.77 -1.93
N ASP A 96 17.75 -4.28 -0.80
CA ASP A 96 18.39 -5.07 0.24
C ASP A 96 17.44 -5.38 1.40
N VAL A 97 16.18 -4.90 1.29
CA VAL A 97 15.17 -4.96 2.35
C VAL A 97 14.14 -6.04 2.03
N GLY A 98 13.98 -6.97 2.97
CA GLY A 98 12.95 -8.00 2.96
C GLY A 98 11.68 -7.55 3.70
N PHE A 99 10.53 -7.90 3.15
CA PHE A 99 9.21 -7.64 3.72
C PHE A 99 8.45 -8.96 3.81
N PHE A 100 7.72 -9.19 4.88
CA PHE A 100 6.71 -10.25 4.98
C PHE A 100 5.42 -9.67 5.57
N GLY A 101 4.27 -10.22 5.20
CA GLY A 101 2.98 -9.74 5.67
C GLY A 101 2.28 -10.74 6.58
N ALA A 102 1.79 -10.27 7.72
CA ALA A 102 0.92 -10.99 8.64
C ALA A 102 -0.27 -10.08 9.00
N GLY A 103 -1.20 -9.93 8.05
CA GLY A 103 -2.45 -9.19 8.25
C GLY A 103 -3.60 -10.04 8.79
N GLY A 104 -4.77 -9.45 8.97
CA GLY A 104 -5.98 -10.10 9.50
C GLY A 104 -6.60 -9.36 10.68
#